data_AF-A0A414A1Y5-F1
#
_entry.id   AF-A0A414A1Y5-F1
#
_cell.length_a   1.000
_cell.length_b   1.000
_cell.length_c   1.000
_cell.angle_alpha   90.00
_cell.angle_beta   90.00
_cell.angle_gamma   90.00
#
_symmetry.space_group_name_H-M   'P 1'
#
loop_
_entity.id
_entity.type
_entity.pdbx_description
1 polymer ?
#
loop_
_entity_poly.entity_id
_entity_poly.type
_entity_poly.pdbx_seq_one_letter_code
_entity_poly.pdbx_strand_id
1 'polypeptide(L)'
;MKEKTYEGTKKTQNGLKRMGFSALAILLQAVFMVYMFTRLNEYAAAINTTTSVLAIILVLGLYNREQTASMTTPWIILILAFPIMGVSLYLLVGLNGAPNKMRARFEEVDSMLLPCLPENADILSDMYEKVPQAAGISTYLAKNALYPVYQNTDVTYYDQASKGLEAQLSDLSKAKKFIFMEYHAIEDKESWHRIQKVLTERVQAGVEVRVFYDDMGSIFFIDRDFSEKMEKLGIKCRVFNPVAPAFNMFLNNRDHRKITVIDGKIAYTGGYNLANEYFNVTHPYGIWKDTGIRLEGDAVKSFTIAFLEMWNASERKVPREVDVSQYLLHYDYEAKQSGFIQPYADSPLDNEQVGEDVYISMANKAQRYCWFITPYLIITDEMSHALTLAAKRGVDVRIITPGIPDKKPIYSVTRSFYNQLVKHGVRIFEWTPGFCHAKMSVADDIMATCGTINLDYRSLYHHFENGCFMADCEVVHEIRDDFIRLFTESAEVTEKYRTGRSARRRLGQSIMRLFAGLL
;
A
#
# COMPACT_ATOMS: atom_id res chain seq x y z
N MET A 1 -24.91 -58.95 -45.97
CA MET A 1 -23.51 -58.71 -45.55
C MET A 1 -23.35 -57.23 -45.25
N LYS A 2 -23.10 -56.84 -43.99
CA LYS A 2 -22.79 -55.44 -43.65
C LYS A 2 -21.33 -55.17 -44.03
N GLU A 3 -21.11 -54.33 -45.04
CA GLU A 3 -19.77 -53.87 -45.43
C GLU A 3 -19.14 -53.13 -44.24
N LYS A 4 -18.08 -53.71 -43.67
CA LYS A 4 -17.18 -52.99 -42.77
C LYS A 4 -16.35 -52.05 -43.64
N THR A 5 -16.76 -50.78 -43.70
CA THR A 5 -15.95 -49.73 -44.32
C THR A 5 -14.61 -49.59 -43.59
N TYR A 6 -13.51 -49.56 -44.35
CA TYR A 6 -12.12 -49.50 -43.87
C TYR A 6 -11.88 -48.36 -42.86
N GLU A 7 -12.68 -47.28 -42.94
CA GLU A 7 -12.64 -46.13 -42.04
C GLU A 7 -13.15 -46.43 -40.63
N GLY A 8 -14.17 -47.27 -40.46
CA GLY A 8 -14.70 -47.66 -39.14
C GLY A 8 -13.70 -48.49 -38.33
N THR A 9 -12.96 -49.37 -39.00
CA THR A 9 -11.91 -50.21 -38.40
C THR A 9 -10.71 -49.37 -37.93
N LYS A 10 -10.30 -48.36 -38.69
CA LYS A 10 -9.23 -47.40 -38.31
C LYS A 10 -9.63 -46.51 -37.13
N LYS A 11 -10.88 -46.02 -37.09
CA LYS A 11 -11.41 -45.19 -35.99
C LYS A 11 -11.49 -45.98 -34.67
N THR A 12 -11.90 -47.24 -34.74
CA THR A 12 -11.97 -48.15 -33.59
C THR A 12 -10.58 -48.57 -33.09
N GLN A 13 -9.62 -48.81 -34.00
CA GLN A 13 -8.21 -49.07 -33.65
C GLN A 13 -7.54 -47.88 -32.94
N ASN A 14 -7.85 -46.65 -33.35
CA ASN A 14 -7.34 -45.44 -32.68
C ASN A 14 -7.95 -45.23 -31.29
N GLY A 15 -9.21 -45.60 -31.08
CA GLY A 15 -9.86 -45.61 -29.76
C GLY A 15 -9.23 -46.62 -28.80
N LEU A 16 -8.98 -47.86 -29.26
CA LEU A 16 -8.28 -48.90 -28.50
C LEU A 16 -6.85 -48.50 -28.12
N LYS A 17 -6.10 -47.86 -29.04
CA LYS A 17 -4.76 -47.34 -28.75
C LYS A 17 -4.77 -46.21 -27.71
N ARG A 18 -5.74 -45.30 -27.79
CA ARG A 18 -5.91 -44.21 -26.80
C ARG A 18 -6.32 -44.73 -25.42
N MET A 19 -7.22 -45.71 -25.37
CA MET A 19 -7.58 -46.39 -24.12
C MET A 19 -6.39 -47.14 -23.52
N GLY A 20 -5.63 -47.87 -24.35
CA GLY A 20 -4.42 -48.56 -23.92
C GLY A 20 -3.34 -47.61 -23.37
N PHE A 21 -3.12 -46.48 -24.05
CA PHE A 21 -2.20 -45.44 -23.57
C PHE A 21 -2.67 -44.81 -22.26
N SER A 22 -3.96 -44.50 -22.13
CA SER A 22 -4.51 -43.90 -20.90
C SER A 22 -4.43 -44.89 -19.73
N ALA A 23 -4.74 -46.16 -19.96
CA ALA A 23 -4.60 -47.21 -18.95
C ALA A 23 -3.14 -47.39 -18.51
N LEU A 24 -2.20 -47.36 -19.46
CA LEU A 24 -0.77 -47.41 -19.16
C LEU A 24 -0.30 -46.18 -18.38
N ALA A 25 -0.77 -44.98 -18.74
CA ALA A 25 -0.45 -43.75 -18.02
C ALA A 25 -0.99 -43.77 -16.57
N ILE A 26 -2.23 -44.23 -16.36
CA ILE A 26 -2.81 -44.40 -15.03
C ILE A 26 -2.04 -45.44 -14.23
N LEU A 27 -1.64 -46.56 -14.85
CA LEU A 27 -0.84 -47.59 -14.18
C LEU A 27 0.54 -47.07 -13.78
N LEU A 28 1.22 -46.35 -14.67
CA LEU A 28 2.51 -45.71 -14.37
C LEU A 28 2.37 -44.68 -13.26
N GLN A 29 1.30 -43.90 -13.24
CA GLN A 29 1.00 -42.95 -12.17
C GLN A 29 0.75 -43.67 -10.84
N ALA A 30 0.01 -44.78 -10.84
CA ALA A 30 -0.23 -45.59 -9.64
C ALA A 30 1.06 -46.21 -9.11
N VAL A 31 1.90 -46.79 -9.97
CA VAL A 31 3.22 -47.33 -9.61
C VAL A 31 4.11 -46.23 -9.05
N PHE A 32 4.14 -45.06 -9.68
CA PHE A 32 4.88 -43.91 -9.19
C PHE A 32 4.39 -43.46 -7.81
N MET A 33 3.08 -43.36 -7.59
CA MET A 33 2.52 -42.99 -6.27
C MET A 33 2.88 -44.01 -5.19
N VAL A 34 2.77 -45.31 -5.48
CA VAL A 34 3.13 -46.37 -4.53
C VAL A 34 4.63 -46.32 -4.22
N TYR A 35 5.48 -46.15 -5.24
CA TYR A 35 6.93 -45.98 -5.06
C TYR A 35 7.27 -44.75 -4.22
N MET A 36 6.65 -43.60 -4.50
CA MET A 36 6.86 -42.39 -3.71
C MET A 36 6.41 -42.58 -2.27
N PHE A 37 5.27 -43.24 -2.05
CA PHE A 37 4.75 -43.50 -0.71
C PHE A 37 5.68 -44.43 0.10
N THR A 38 6.16 -45.52 -0.49
CA THR A 38 7.08 -46.44 0.19
C THR A 38 8.41 -45.77 0.51
N ARG A 39 8.98 -45.01 -0.45
CA ARG A 39 10.24 -44.27 -0.23
C ARG A 39 10.07 -43.17 0.81
N LEU A 40 8.98 -42.40 0.78
CA LEU A 40 8.71 -41.39 1.80
C LEU A 40 8.55 -42.01 3.18
N ASN A 41 7.95 -43.20 3.28
CA ASN A 41 7.82 -43.92 4.55
C ASN A 41 9.16 -44.46 5.07
N GLU A 42 10.02 -45.00 4.18
CA GLU A 42 11.38 -45.42 4.51
C GLU A 42 12.22 -44.27 5.09
N TYR A 43 12.11 -43.07 4.50
CA TYR A 43 12.86 -41.90 4.94
C TYR A 43 12.09 -41.01 5.92
N ALA A 44 10.89 -41.38 6.37
CA ALA A 44 10.02 -40.51 7.16
C ALA A 44 10.72 -39.99 8.42
N ALA A 45 11.44 -40.87 9.13
CA ALA A 45 12.20 -40.48 10.33
C ALA A 45 13.33 -39.49 10.02
N ALA A 46 14.06 -39.70 8.92
CA ALA A 46 15.13 -38.83 8.49
C ALA A 46 14.61 -37.46 8.02
N ILE A 47 13.52 -37.45 7.24
CA ILE A 47 12.83 -36.23 6.80
C ILE A 47 12.35 -35.45 8.01
N ASN A 48 11.62 -36.10 8.92
CA ASN A 48 11.09 -35.43 10.12
C ASN A 48 12.21 -34.84 11.00
N THR A 49 13.30 -35.60 11.21
CA THR A 49 14.44 -35.12 12.00
C THR A 49 15.12 -33.94 11.33
N THR A 50 15.40 -34.04 10.02
CA THR A 50 16.05 -32.97 9.26
C THR A 50 15.19 -31.71 9.24
N THR A 51 13.89 -31.84 8.98
CA THR A 51 12.96 -30.71 8.97
C THR A 51 12.76 -30.11 10.36
N SER A 52 12.82 -30.91 11.43
CA SER A 52 12.75 -30.40 12.81
C SER A 52 14.00 -29.59 13.17
N VAL A 53 15.20 -30.06 12.80
CA VAL A 53 16.44 -29.28 12.98
C VAL A 53 16.38 -27.98 12.18
N LEU A 54 15.96 -28.04 10.91
CA LEU A 54 15.76 -26.86 10.08
C LEU A 54 14.71 -25.91 10.67
N ALA A 55 13.61 -26.44 11.21
CA ALA A 55 12.57 -25.66 11.88
C ALA A 55 13.15 -24.87 13.07
N ILE A 56 13.98 -25.51 13.91
CA ILE A 56 14.64 -24.83 15.04
C ILE A 56 15.56 -23.71 14.54
N ILE A 57 16.37 -23.97 13.53
CA ILE A 57 17.26 -22.96 12.94
C ILE A 57 16.45 -21.77 12.40
N LEU A 58 15.37 -22.04 11.66
CA LEU A 58 14.50 -20.99 11.11
C LEU A 58 13.79 -20.19 12.21
N VAL A 59 13.33 -20.84 13.28
CA VAL A 59 12.69 -20.18 14.43
C VAL A 59 13.69 -19.29 15.16
N LEU A 60 14.91 -19.75 15.41
CA LEU A 60 15.96 -18.91 16.01
C LEU A 60 16.31 -17.73 15.11
N GLY A 61 16.41 -17.96 13.79
CA GLY A 61 16.61 -16.90 12.82
C GLY A 61 15.47 -15.87 12.81
N LEU A 62 14.22 -16.33 12.85
CA LEU A 62 13.02 -15.49 12.92
C LEU A 62 12.95 -14.69 14.23
N TYR A 63 13.30 -15.32 15.35
CA TYR A 63 13.32 -14.66 16.65
C TYR A 63 14.39 -13.57 16.72
N ASN A 64 15.52 -13.75 16.03
CA ASN A 64 16.60 -12.78 15.96
C ASN A 64 16.39 -11.69 14.89
N ARG A 65 15.27 -11.68 14.17
CA ARG A 65 14.98 -10.60 13.22
C ARG A 65 14.50 -9.37 13.97
N GLU A 66 14.96 -8.21 13.51
CA GLU A 66 14.47 -6.88 13.91
C GLU A 66 13.12 -6.59 13.23
N GLN A 67 12.13 -7.46 13.47
CA GLN A 67 10.75 -7.29 13.00
C GLN A 67 9.81 -7.42 14.20
N THR A 68 8.64 -6.78 14.12
CA THR A 68 7.66 -6.86 15.21
C THR A 68 7.25 -8.31 15.49
N ALA A 69 7.08 -8.62 16.77
CA ALA A 69 6.72 -9.97 17.21
C ALA A 69 5.41 -10.46 16.56
N SER A 70 4.49 -9.53 16.28
CA SER A 70 3.22 -9.83 15.61
C SER A 70 3.37 -10.36 14.18
N MET A 71 4.48 -10.08 13.49
CA MET A 71 4.76 -10.61 12.15
C MET A 71 5.54 -11.93 12.19
N THR A 72 6.43 -12.11 13.16
CA THR A 72 7.28 -13.31 13.25
C THR A 72 6.61 -14.47 13.99
N THR A 73 5.80 -14.19 15.01
CA THR A 73 5.13 -15.20 15.85
C THR A 73 4.24 -16.17 15.07
N PRO A 74 3.42 -15.73 14.08
CA PRO A 74 2.59 -16.65 13.29
C PRO A 74 3.43 -17.68 12.51
N TRP A 75 4.57 -17.26 11.95
CA TRP A 75 5.50 -18.16 11.29
C TRP A 75 6.14 -19.14 12.26
N ILE A 76 6.57 -18.66 13.44
CA ILE A 76 7.14 -19.51 14.49
C ILE A 76 6.13 -20.58 14.91
N ILE A 77 4.87 -20.20 15.16
CA ILE A 77 3.81 -21.15 15.54
C ILE A 77 3.56 -22.18 14.43
N LEU A 78 3.47 -21.73 13.17
CA LEU A 78 3.25 -22.62 12.04
C LEU A 78 4.40 -23.62 11.86
N ILE A 79 5.64 -23.15 11.99
CA ILE A 79 6.86 -23.97 11.88
C ILE A 79 6.95 -24.97 13.03
N LEU A 80 6.67 -24.56 14.27
CA LEU A 80 6.76 -25.46 15.44
C LEU A 80 5.61 -26.47 15.50
N ALA A 81 4.38 -26.05 15.18
CA ALA A 81 3.22 -26.93 15.22
C ALA A 81 3.22 -27.95 14.07
N PHE A 82 3.72 -27.56 12.90
CA PHE A 82 3.75 -28.41 11.71
C PHE A 82 5.10 -28.30 10.97
N PRO A 83 6.22 -28.85 11.47
CA PRO A 83 7.56 -28.62 10.93
C PRO A 83 7.66 -28.78 9.41
N ILE A 84 7.15 -29.89 8.85
CA ILE A 84 7.22 -30.13 7.40
C ILE A 84 6.48 -29.06 6.61
N MET A 85 5.22 -28.80 6.97
CA MET A 85 4.37 -27.83 6.28
C MET A 85 4.84 -26.40 6.52
N GLY A 86 5.12 -26.02 7.76
CA GLY A 86 5.51 -24.68 8.16
C GLY A 86 6.87 -24.26 7.61
N VAL A 87 7.87 -25.14 7.63
CA VAL A 87 9.15 -24.87 6.96
C VAL A 87 8.95 -24.70 5.46
N SER A 88 8.16 -25.59 4.84
CA SER A 88 7.89 -25.51 3.40
C SER A 88 7.17 -24.20 3.03
N LEU A 89 6.11 -23.83 3.74
CA LEU A 89 5.39 -22.57 3.53
C LEU A 89 6.25 -21.33 3.84
N TYR A 90 7.08 -21.38 4.89
CA TYR A 90 7.99 -20.29 5.20
C TYR A 90 9.06 -20.11 4.12
N LEU A 91 9.61 -21.18 3.56
CA LEU A 91 10.57 -21.09 2.46
C LEU A 91 9.92 -20.63 1.15
N LEU A 92 8.64 -20.94 0.94
CA LEU A 92 7.87 -20.51 -0.23
C LEU A 92 7.42 -19.04 -0.16
N VAL A 93 7.01 -18.59 1.04
CA VAL A 93 6.29 -17.33 1.26
C VAL A 93 6.91 -16.51 2.40
N GLY A 94 7.35 -17.12 3.50
CA GLY A 94 7.89 -16.37 4.64
C GLY A 94 9.27 -15.73 4.43
N LEU A 95 10.03 -16.15 3.40
CA LEU A 95 11.30 -15.55 3.00
C LEU A 95 11.15 -14.22 2.21
N ASN A 96 9.94 -13.65 2.17
CA ASN A 96 9.49 -12.46 1.43
C ASN A 96 10.16 -11.11 1.78
N GLY A 97 11.48 -11.08 2.01
CA GLY A 97 12.23 -9.85 1.83
C GLY A 97 12.45 -9.61 0.34
N ALA A 98 12.43 -8.36 -0.10
CA ALA A 98 12.89 -8.04 -1.44
C ALA A 98 14.29 -8.64 -1.67
N PRO A 99 14.57 -9.23 -2.84
CA PRO A 99 15.88 -9.78 -3.12
C PRO A 99 16.95 -8.73 -2.83
N ASN A 100 18.10 -9.10 -2.24
CA ASN A 100 19.18 -8.14 -1.94
C ASN A 100 19.57 -7.27 -3.16
N LYS A 101 19.38 -7.81 -4.37
CA LYS A 101 19.56 -7.08 -5.64
C LYS A 101 18.56 -5.93 -5.83
N MET A 102 17.31 -6.10 -5.40
CA MET A 102 16.30 -5.04 -5.43
C MET A 102 16.66 -3.95 -4.42
N ARG A 103 16.99 -4.31 -3.17
CA ARG A 103 17.43 -3.35 -2.14
C ARG A 103 18.62 -2.52 -2.61
N ALA A 104 19.68 -3.17 -3.08
CA ALA A 104 20.87 -2.48 -3.59
C ALA A 104 20.58 -1.52 -4.76
N ARG A 105 19.57 -1.79 -5.60
CA ARG A 105 19.17 -0.87 -6.68
C ARG A 105 18.41 0.34 -6.15
N PHE A 106 17.53 0.16 -5.18
CA PHE A 106 16.85 1.28 -4.53
C PHE A 106 17.87 2.15 -3.79
N GLU A 107 18.76 1.55 -2.99
CA GLU A 107 19.86 2.26 -2.32
C GLU A 107 20.76 3.04 -3.32
N GLU A 108 21.10 2.44 -4.46
CA GLU A 108 21.86 3.12 -5.52
C GLU A 108 21.09 4.33 -6.07
N VAL A 109 19.80 4.17 -6.38
CA VAL A 109 18.94 5.26 -6.88
C VAL A 109 18.76 6.36 -5.83
N ASP A 110 18.47 6.01 -4.59
CA ASP A 110 18.24 6.95 -3.49
C ASP A 110 19.48 7.78 -3.18
N SER A 111 20.66 7.16 -3.25
CA SER A 111 21.94 7.87 -3.08
C SER A 111 22.19 8.96 -4.13
N MET A 112 21.52 8.87 -5.29
CA MET A 112 21.57 9.88 -6.35
C MET A 112 20.42 10.89 -6.23
N LEU A 113 19.23 10.45 -5.86
CA LEU A 113 18.02 11.26 -5.90
C LEU A 113 17.79 12.09 -4.63
N LEU A 114 17.89 11.49 -3.44
CA LEU A 114 17.55 12.16 -2.18
C LEU A 114 18.44 13.37 -1.89
N PRO A 115 19.77 13.36 -2.18
CA PRO A 115 20.61 14.54 -2.04
C PRO A 115 20.24 15.71 -2.96
N CYS A 116 19.38 15.50 -3.97
CA CYS A 116 18.88 16.59 -4.83
C CYS A 116 17.77 17.41 -4.15
N LEU A 117 17.21 16.94 -3.03
CA LEU A 117 16.24 17.70 -2.24
C LEU A 117 16.97 18.76 -1.41
N PRO A 118 16.35 19.94 -1.20
CA PRO A 118 16.95 20.98 -0.37
C PRO A 118 16.93 20.58 1.11
N GLU A 119 17.90 21.03 1.90
CA GLU A 119 17.95 20.73 3.33
C GLU A 119 16.87 21.48 4.14
N ASN A 120 16.56 22.72 3.73
CA ASN A 120 15.55 23.60 4.35
C ASN A 120 15.68 23.73 5.89
N ALA A 121 16.91 23.77 6.40
CA ALA A 121 17.18 23.86 7.84
C ALA A 121 16.56 25.11 8.50
N ASP A 122 16.55 26.25 7.81
CA ASP A 122 15.93 27.48 8.30
C ASP A 122 14.41 27.33 8.48
N ILE A 123 13.73 26.67 7.53
CA ILE A 123 12.29 26.38 7.63
C ILE A 123 12.00 25.43 8.78
N LEU A 124 12.84 24.42 9.00
CA LEU A 124 12.72 23.53 10.15
C LEU A 124 12.93 24.28 11.47
N SER A 125 13.88 25.23 11.53
CA SER A 125 14.08 26.10 12.69
C SER A 125 12.85 26.95 12.98
N ASP A 126 12.27 27.59 11.96
CA ASP A 126 11.02 28.35 12.06
C ASP A 126 9.87 27.49 12.59
N MET A 127 9.82 26.21 12.20
CA MET A 127 8.81 25.26 12.67
C MET A 127 8.95 24.98 14.17
N TYR A 128 10.17 24.90 14.71
CA TYR A 128 10.40 24.76 16.15
C TYR A 128 9.92 25.99 16.94
N GLU A 129 10.03 27.19 16.36
CA GLU A 129 9.55 28.42 16.99
C GLU A 129 8.03 28.54 16.95
N LYS A 130 7.41 28.27 15.79
CA LYS A 130 5.96 28.45 15.59
C LYS A 130 5.12 27.28 16.10
N VAL A 131 5.58 26.05 15.85
CA VAL A 131 4.80 24.81 16.03
C VAL A 131 5.64 23.69 16.65
N PRO A 132 6.20 23.88 17.86
CA PRO A 132 7.14 22.93 18.47
C PRO A 132 6.58 21.51 18.63
N GLN A 133 5.25 21.39 18.77
CA GLN A 133 4.56 20.10 18.83
C GLN A 133 4.74 19.27 17.56
N ALA A 134 4.78 19.89 16.38
CA ALA A 134 4.91 19.22 15.09
C ALA A 134 6.38 19.11 14.63
N ALA A 135 7.26 20.02 15.06
CA ALA A 135 8.64 20.13 14.59
C ALA A 135 9.48 18.84 14.81
N GLY A 136 9.22 18.09 15.89
CA GLY A 136 9.89 16.82 16.14
C GLY A 136 9.55 15.73 15.10
N ILE A 137 8.34 15.75 14.53
CA ILE A 137 7.95 14.84 13.43
C ILE A 137 8.69 15.24 12.15
N SER A 138 8.72 16.55 11.87
CA SER A 138 9.42 17.08 10.71
C SER A 138 10.93 16.80 10.75
N THR A 139 11.53 16.87 11.94
CA THR A 139 12.93 16.50 12.16
C THR A 139 13.19 15.02 11.89
N TYR A 140 12.28 14.14 12.31
CA TYR A 140 12.39 12.71 12.02
C TYR A 140 12.33 12.45 10.51
N LEU A 141 11.36 13.05 9.83
CA LEU A 141 11.20 12.94 8.37
C LEU A 141 12.42 13.49 7.61
N ALA A 142 12.97 14.62 8.03
CA ALA A 142 14.14 15.22 7.37
C ALA A 142 15.42 14.43 7.59
N LYS A 143 15.62 13.82 8.78
CA LYS A 143 16.86 13.13 9.12
C LYS A 143 16.89 11.64 8.78
N ASN A 144 15.77 10.94 8.94
CA ASN A 144 15.71 9.48 8.78
C ASN A 144 15.04 9.08 7.46
N ALA A 145 14.01 9.82 7.02
CA ALA A 145 13.38 9.60 5.72
C ALA A 145 13.96 10.49 4.60
N LEU A 146 14.84 11.45 4.95
CA LEU A 146 15.50 12.38 4.03
C LEU A 146 14.54 13.28 3.20
N TYR A 147 13.33 13.52 3.72
CA TYR A 147 12.35 14.41 3.10
C TYR A 147 12.25 15.74 3.86
N PRO A 148 12.56 16.89 3.23
CA PRO A 148 12.57 18.19 3.89
C PRO A 148 11.16 18.80 4.01
N VAL A 149 11.02 19.78 4.91
CA VAL A 149 9.81 20.60 5.08
C VAL A 149 9.86 21.86 4.20
N TYR A 150 8.70 22.32 3.75
CA TYR A 150 8.55 23.49 2.87
C TYR A 150 7.49 24.46 3.42
N GLN A 151 7.64 25.75 3.11
CA GLN A 151 6.62 26.78 3.38
C GLN A 151 6.05 27.42 2.10
N ASN A 152 6.85 27.47 1.02
CA ASN A 152 6.41 28.02 -0.26
C ASN A 152 5.58 26.99 -1.06
N THR A 153 4.43 26.58 -0.54
CA THR A 153 3.51 25.66 -1.21
C THR A 153 2.07 25.88 -0.77
N ASP A 154 1.18 26.08 -1.73
CA ASP A 154 -0.26 26.03 -1.47
C ASP A 154 -0.79 24.60 -1.58
N VAL A 155 -1.73 24.25 -0.72
CA VAL A 155 -2.40 22.95 -0.69
C VAL A 155 -3.91 23.16 -0.79
N THR A 156 -4.56 22.39 -1.65
CA THR A 156 -6.02 22.34 -1.78
C THR A 156 -6.50 20.95 -1.40
N TYR A 157 -7.40 20.86 -0.44
CA TYR A 157 -8.01 19.61 -0.01
C TYR A 157 -9.23 19.24 -0.85
N TYR A 158 -9.38 17.96 -1.14
CA TYR A 158 -10.57 17.38 -1.74
C TYR A 158 -11.18 16.35 -0.79
N ASP A 159 -12.36 16.69 -0.28
CA ASP A 159 -13.24 15.83 0.50
C ASP A 159 -13.87 14.71 -0.34
N GLN A 160 -13.78 14.77 -1.66
CA GLN A 160 -14.28 13.73 -2.57
C GLN A 160 -13.29 13.50 -3.71
N ALA A 161 -12.98 12.23 -3.99
CA ALA A 161 -12.09 11.85 -5.09
C ALA A 161 -12.57 12.36 -6.46
N SER A 162 -13.88 12.45 -6.70
CA SER A 162 -14.44 13.02 -7.93
C SER A 162 -14.04 14.49 -8.15
N LYS A 163 -14.06 15.32 -7.09
CA LYS A 163 -13.60 16.72 -7.16
C LYS A 163 -12.09 16.78 -7.45
N GLY A 164 -11.32 15.90 -6.82
CA GLY A 164 -9.89 15.73 -7.07
C GLY A 164 -9.59 15.35 -8.53
N LEU A 165 -10.35 14.42 -9.11
CA LEU A 165 -10.23 14.00 -10.51
C LEU A 165 -10.50 15.14 -11.48
N GLU A 166 -11.56 15.94 -11.27
CA GLU A 166 -11.85 17.07 -12.16
C GLU A 166 -10.74 18.13 -12.12
N ALA A 167 -10.22 18.44 -10.93
CA ALA A 167 -9.09 19.35 -10.80
C ALA A 167 -7.82 18.80 -11.47
N GLN A 168 -7.55 17.51 -11.26
CA GLN A 168 -6.42 16.81 -11.88
C GLN A 168 -6.51 16.83 -13.40
N LEU A 169 -7.67 16.53 -13.99
CA LEU A 169 -7.89 16.62 -15.44
C LEU A 169 -7.64 18.04 -15.97
N SER A 170 -8.11 19.05 -15.23
CA SER A 170 -7.86 20.47 -15.58
C SER A 170 -6.37 20.78 -15.63
N ASP A 171 -5.59 20.34 -14.64
CA ASP A 171 -4.16 20.63 -14.58
C ASP A 171 -3.35 19.79 -15.57
N LEU A 172 -3.71 18.52 -15.76
CA LEU A 172 -3.11 17.66 -16.79
C LEU A 172 -3.26 18.30 -18.18
N SER A 173 -4.41 18.91 -18.47
CA SER A 173 -4.65 19.60 -19.75
C SER A 173 -3.79 20.85 -19.96
N LYS A 174 -3.17 21.39 -18.90
CA LYS A 174 -2.31 22.59 -18.96
C LYS A 174 -0.82 22.26 -18.97
N ALA A 175 -0.45 20.99 -18.81
CA ALA A 175 0.95 20.55 -18.77
C ALA A 175 1.72 20.97 -20.03
N LYS A 176 3.00 21.34 -19.84
CA LYS A 176 3.87 21.89 -20.90
C LYS A 176 5.18 21.13 -21.09
N LYS A 177 5.71 20.47 -20.06
CA LYS A 177 7.02 19.81 -20.08
C LYS A 177 6.88 18.32 -19.81
N PHE A 178 6.29 17.94 -18.67
CA PHE A 178 6.12 16.54 -18.32
C PHE A 178 4.94 16.27 -17.38
N ILE A 179 4.43 15.04 -17.45
CA ILE A 179 3.44 14.48 -16.56
C ILE A 179 3.95 13.13 -16.07
N PHE A 180 4.04 12.96 -14.76
CA PHE A 180 4.36 11.70 -14.11
C PHE A 180 3.16 11.23 -13.29
N MET A 181 2.77 9.97 -13.44
CA MET A 181 1.64 9.37 -12.73
C MET A 181 2.02 8.00 -12.21
N GLU A 182 1.82 7.78 -10.91
CA GLU A 182 2.07 6.53 -10.21
C GLU A 182 0.82 6.17 -9.41
N TYR A 183 0.27 4.98 -9.65
CA TYR A 183 -0.93 4.49 -8.99
C TYR A 183 -0.86 2.98 -8.76
N HIS A 184 -1.20 2.55 -7.54
CA HIS A 184 -1.34 1.13 -7.22
C HIS A 184 -2.27 0.38 -8.19
N ALA A 185 -3.45 0.93 -8.48
CA ALA A 185 -4.42 0.31 -9.37
C ALA A 185 -4.95 1.28 -10.41
N ILE A 186 -4.97 0.83 -11.66
CA ILE A 186 -5.61 1.49 -12.79
C ILE A 186 -6.65 0.53 -13.37
N GLU A 187 -7.85 1.04 -13.64
CA GLU A 187 -8.93 0.30 -14.31
C GLU A 187 -9.18 0.87 -15.69
N ASP A 188 -9.06 0.03 -16.73
CA ASP A 188 -9.24 0.41 -18.14
C ASP A 188 -10.74 0.62 -18.48
N LYS A 189 -11.31 1.66 -17.85
CA LYS A 189 -12.71 2.06 -17.85
C LYS A 189 -12.82 3.58 -17.88
N GLU A 190 -14.05 4.07 -17.74
CA GLU A 190 -14.44 5.47 -17.91
C GLU A 190 -13.49 6.47 -17.22
N SER A 191 -13.17 6.26 -15.94
CA SER A 191 -12.31 7.19 -15.19
C SER A 191 -10.90 7.29 -15.76
N TRP A 192 -10.28 6.15 -16.09
CA TRP A 192 -8.99 6.12 -16.78
C TRP A 192 -9.08 6.69 -18.20
N HIS A 193 -10.10 6.35 -18.99
CA HIS A 193 -10.24 6.83 -20.36
C HIS A 193 -10.28 8.36 -20.45
N ARG A 194 -10.90 9.04 -19.46
CA ARG A 194 -10.90 10.50 -19.36
C ARG A 194 -9.48 11.05 -19.19
N ILE A 195 -8.68 10.44 -18.31
CA ILE A 195 -7.28 10.80 -18.10
C ILE A 195 -6.46 10.48 -19.35
N GLN A 196 -6.53 9.25 -19.87
CA GLN A 196 -5.81 8.78 -21.04
C GLN A 196 -6.00 9.71 -22.25
N LYS A 197 -7.23 10.20 -22.46
CA LYS A 197 -7.52 11.16 -23.53
C LYS A 197 -6.66 12.43 -23.37
N VAL A 198 -6.67 13.04 -22.19
CA VAL A 198 -5.88 14.25 -21.90
C VAL A 198 -4.38 13.95 -22.03
N LEU A 199 -3.90 12.82 -21.52
CA LEU A 199 -2.50 12.41 -21.65
C LEU A 199 -2.09 12.28 -23.11
N THR A 200 -2.93 11.65 -23.94
CA THR A 200 -2.67 11.47 -25.38
C THR A 200 -2.58 12.83 -26.09
N GLU A 201 -3.47 13.77 -25.77
CA GLU A 201 -3.43 15.14 -26.30
C GLU A 201 -2.14 15.88 -25.86
N ARG A 202 -1.67 15.66 -24.62
CA ARG A 202 -0.42 16.26 -24.13
C ARG A 202 0.82 15.65 -24.79
N VAL A 203 0.84 14.33 -25.00
CA VAL A 203 1.91 13.67 -25.77
C VAL A 203 2.00 14.24 -27.19
N GLN A 204 0.85 14.43 -27.86
CA GLN A 204 0.81 15.05 -29.19
C GLN A 204 1.32 16.51 -29.20
N ALA A 205 1.18 17.21 -28.08
CA ALA A 205 1.74 18.55 -27.88
C ALA A 205 3.24 18.54 -27.49
N GLY A 206 3.88 17.37 -27.43
CA GLY A 206 5.30 17.22 -27.12
C GLY A 206 5.63 17.12 -25.63
N VAL A 207 4.62 16.98 -24.75
CA VAL A 207 4.81 16.78 -23.31
C VAL A 207 5.28 15.35 -23.05
N GLU A 208 6.32 15.18 -22.23
CA GLU A 208 6.72 13.84 -21.79
C GLU A 208 5.71 13.27 -20.80
N VAL A 209 5.14 12.10 -21.07
CA VAL A 209 4.21 11.45 -20.15
C VAL A 209 4.77 10.11 -19.69
N ARG A 210 4.83 9.90 -18.37
CA ARG A 210 5.22 8.63 -17.72
C ARG A 210 4.10 8.14 -16.81
N VAL A 211 3.70 6.89 -17.00
CA VAL A 211 2.70 6.21 -16.18
C VAL A 211 3.32 4.96 -15.58
N PHE A 212 3.18 4.82 -14.27
CA PHE A 212 3.70 3.73 -13.46
C PHE A 212 2.55 3.10 -12.67
N TYR A 213 2.47 1.77 -12.64
CA TYR A 213 1.44 1.07 -11.88
C TYR A 213 1.91 -0.29 -11.37
N ASP A 214 1.24 -0.80 -10.33
CA ASP A 214 1.49 -2.14 -9.78
C ASP A 214 0.66 -3.21 -10.52
N ASP A 215 1.34 -4.30 -10.93
CA ASP A 215 0.69 -5.38 -11.67
C ASP A 215 -0.35 -6.13 -10.84
N MET A 216 -0.09 -6.38 -9.55
CA MET A 216 -1.06 -7.07 -8.68
C MET A 216 -2.27 -6.18 -8.37
N GLY A 217 -2.04 -4.88 -8.16
CA GLY A 217 -3.11 -3.92 -7.96
C GLY A 217 -4.04 -3.82 -9.18
N SER A 218 -3.49 -4.01 -10.38
CA SER A 218 -4.22 -3.86 -11.65
C SER A 218 -4.60 -5.19 -12.33
N ILE A 219 -4.24 -6.36 -11.77
CA ILE A 219 -4.31 -7.67 -12.47
C ILE A 219 -5.71 -8.05 -12.98
N PHE A 220 -6.77 -7.58 -12.31
CA PHE A 220 -8.17 -7.83 -12.71
C PHE A 220 -8.80 -6.62 -13.44
N PHE A 221 -8.06 -5.53 -13.56
CA PHE A 221 -8.54 -4.23 -14.02
C PHE A 221 -7.99 -3.83 -15.40
N ILE A 222 -6.86 -4.40 -15.83
CA ILE A 222 -6.24 -4.17 -17.14
C ILE A 222 -5.92 -5.48 -17.88
N ASP A 223 -5.92 -5.40 -19.21
CA ASP A 223 -5.42 -6.48 -20.06
C ASP A 223 -3.87 -6.50 -20.08
N ARG A 224 -3.29 -7.65 -20.41
CA ARG A 224 -1.83 -7.83 -20.50
C ARG A 224 -1.13 -6.91 -21.50
N ASP A 225 -1.87 -6.40 -22.49
CA ASP A 225 -1.38 -5.50 -23.52
C ASP A 225 -1.54 -4.01 -23.17
N PHE A 226 -2.01 -3.67 -21.96
CA PHE A 226 -2.23 -2.29 -21.53
C PHE A 226 -0.97 -1.42 -21.65
N SER A 227 0.19 -1.91 -21.17
CA SER A 227 1.46 -1.18 -21.31
C SER A 227 1.80 -0.91 -22.78
N GLU A 228 1.63 -1.92 -23.64
CA GLU A 228 1.90 -1.79 -25.09
C GLU A 228 0.92 -0.81 -25.77
N LYS A 229 -0.35 -0.79 -25.35
CA LYS A 229 -1.34 0.18 -25.81
C LYS A 229 -0.93 1.60 -25.45
N MET A 230 -0.45 1.82 -24.23
CA MET A 230 0.01 3.15 -23.78
C MET A 230 1.27 3.59 -24.53
N GLU A 231 2.23 2.69 -24.72
CA GLU A 231 3.45 2.99 -25.49
C GLU A 231 3.15 3.38 -26.94
N LYS A 232 2.16 2.73 -27.58
CA LYS A 232 1.70 3.09 -28.94
C LYS A 232 1.09 4.49 -29.01
N LEU A 233 0.55 5.00 -27.90
CA LEU A 233 0.05 6.37 -27.78
C LEU A 233 1.15 7.38 -27.42
N GLY A 234 2.40 6.92 -27.27
CA GLY A 234 3.56 7.72 -26.86
C GLY A 234 3.64 8.00 -25.36
N ILE A 235 2.80 7.34 -24.55
CA ILE A 235 2.85 7.37 -23.09
C ILE A 235 3.88 6.33 -22.64
N LYS A 236 4.96 6.76 -21.98
CA LYS A 236 5.95 5.83 -21.43
C LYS A 236 5.31 5.11 -20.25
N CYS A 237 5.18 3.80 -20.34
CA CYS A 237 4.51 3.00 -19.32
C CYS A 237 5.48 2.01 -18.67
N ARG A 238 5.42 1.85 -17.35
CA ARG A 238 6.22 0.86 -16.61
C ARG A 238 5.35 0.16 -15.58
N VAL A 239 5.69 -1.10 -15.32
CA VAL A 239 4.95 -1.99 -14.42
C VAL A 239 5.84 -2.39 -13.26
N PHE A 240 5.38 -2.16 -12.03
CA PHE A 240 6.08 -2.63 -10.84
C PHE A 240 5.83 -4.11 -10.60
N ASN A 241 6.92 -4.81 -10.27
CA ASN A 241 6.93 -6.19 -9.78
C ASN A 241 5.92 -7.14 -10.48
N PRO A 242 6.04 -7.34 -11.81
CA PRO A 242 5.07 -8.09 -12.60
C PRO A 242 4.93 -9.55 -12.12
N VAL A 243 3.70 -10.02 -12.10
CA VAL A 243 3.31 -11.35 -11.64
C VAL A 243 3.72 -12.38 -12.69
N ALA A 244 4.83 -13.06 -12.44
CA ALA A 244 5.24 -14.21 -13.24
C ALA A 244 4.54 -15.50 -12.75
N PRO A 245 4.11 -16.41 -13.65
CA PRO A 245 3.57 -17.71 -13.25
C PRO A 245 4.67 -18.58 -12.61
N ALA A 246 4.78 -18.55 -11.27
CA ALA A 246 5.60 -19.41 -10.40
C ALA A 246 5.55 -18.86 -8.94
N PHE A 247 6.60 -19.14 -8.15
CA PHE A 247 6.90 -18.71 -6.77
C PHE A 247 6.89 -17.18 -6.55
N ASN A 248 6.91 -16.36 -7.62
CA ASN A 248 6.93 -14.89 -7.54
C ASN A 248 5.56 -14.24 -7.25
N MET A 249 4.46 -15.01 -7.31
CA MET A 249 3.11 -14.52 -7.00
C MET A 249 2.96 -14.07 -5.53
N PHE A 250 3.90 -14.49 -4.68
CA PHE A 250 3.91 -14.21 -3.25
C PHE A 250 4.81 -13.04 -2.85
N LEU A 251 5.44 -12.30 -3.77
CA LEU A 251 6.24 -11.13 -3.38
C LEU A 251 5.35 -10.10 -2.65
N ASN A 252 5.66 -9.87 -1.37
CA ASN A 252 4.88 -9.01 -0.47
C ASN A 252 5.04 -7.52 -0.78
N ASN A 253 6.20 -7.10 -1.31
CA ASN A 253 6.46 -5.70 -1.62
C ASN A 253 5.69 -5.28 -2.87
N ARG A 254 4.79 -4.31 -2.68
CA ARG A 254 3.92 -3.73 -3.70
C ARG A 254 4.00 -2.23 -3.65
N ASP A 255 3.87 -1.62 -4.82
CA ASP A 255 3.76 -0.18 -4.91
C ASP A 255 2.32 0.21 -4.57
N HIS A 256 2.13 0.92 -3.46
CA HIS A 256 0.83 1.44 -3.05
C HIS A 256 0.78 2.97 -3.11
N ARG A 257 1.82 3.62 -3.65
CA ARG A 257 1.91 5.07 -3.84
C ARG A 257 0.90 5.56 -4.87
N LYS A 258 0.50 6.82 -4.69
CA LYS A 258 -0.47 7.53 -5.53
C LYS A 258 0.04 8.95 -5.69
N ILE A 259 0.78 9.16 -6.77
CA ILE A 259 1.48 10.41 -7.05
C ILE A 259 1.11 10.84 -8.47
N THR A 260 0.79 12.11 -8.64
CA THR A 260 0.81 12.73 -9.96
C THR A 260 1.57 14.02 -9.89
N VAL A 261 2.59 14.18 -10.73
CA VAL A 261 3.39 15.40 -10.85
C VAL A 261 3.22 15.99 -12.24
N ILE A 262 2.99 17.29 -12.30
CA ILE A 262 2.81 18.04 -13.54
C ILE A 262 3.84 19.17 -13.58
N ASP A 263 4.74 19.11 -14.56
CA ASP A 263 5.80 20.08 -14.83
C ASP A 263 6.74 20.38 -13.63
N GLY A 264 6.74 19.54 -12.58
CA GLY A 264 7.43 19.81 -11.32
C GLY A 264 6.79 20.95 -10.50
N LYS A 265 5.60 21.40 -10.89
CA LYS A 265 4.89 22.55 -10.33
C LYS A 265 3.70 22.17 -9.47
N ILE A 266 2.96 21.16 -9.92
CA ILE A 266 1.73 20.70 -9.26
C ILE A 266 1.91 19.23 -8.93
N ALA A 267 1.51 18.84 -7.73
CA ALA A 267 1.41 17.44 -7.34
C ALA A 267 0.01 17.09 -6.82
N TYR A 268 -0.39 15.84 -7.01
CA TYR A 268 -1.56 15.25 -6.37
C TYR A 268 -1.16 14.01 -5.59
N THR A 269 -1.78 13.83 -4.43
CA THR A 269 -1.78 12.56 -3.70
C THR A 269 -3.06 12.37 -2.90
N GLY A 270 -3.32 11.17 -2.41
CA GLY A 270 -4.52 10.81 -1.67
C GLY A 270 -4.72 9.31 -1.62
N GLY A 271 -5.88 8.86 -1.15
CA GLY A 271 -6.18 7.43 -1.04
C GLY A 271 -6.68 6.80 -2.34
N TYR A 272 -7.07 7.60 -3.34
CA TYR A 272 -7.85 7.11 -4.48
C TYR A 272 -7.03 6.52 -5.63
N ASN A 273 -7.43 5.32 -6.07
CA ASN A 273 -6.92 4.69 -7.29
C ASN A 273 -7.70 5.17 -8.52
N LEU A 274 -7.20 4.84 -9.72
CA LEU A 274 -7.84 5.20 -10.98
C LEU A 274 -8.85 4.13 -11.41
N ALA A 275 -9.90 3.93 -10.62
CA ALA A 275 -10.99 3.00 -10.91
C ALA A 275 -12.38 3.62 -10.68
N ASN A 276 -13.39 3.13 -11.39
CA ASN A 276 -14.71 3.80 -11.46
C ASN A 276 -15.42 3.92 -10.11
N GLU A 277 -15.25 2.96 -9.21
CA GLU A 277 -15.84 3.00 -7.88
C GLU A 277 -15.31 4.17 -7.04
N TYR A 278 -14.03 4.53 -7.17
CA TYR A 278 -13.42 5.63 -6.41
C TYR A 278 -14.06 6.98 -6.70
N PHE A 279 -14.51 7.15 -7.94
CA PHE A 279 -15.14 8.38 -8.40
C PHE A 279 -16.66 8.31 -8.39
N ASN A 280 -17.23 7.26 -7.78
CA ASN A 280 -18.67 7.01 -7.70
C ASN A 280 -19.35 6.96 -9.09
N VAL A 281 -18.64 6.48 -10.11
CA VAL A 281 -19.23 6.11 -11.41
C VAL A 281 -20.02 4.80 -11.25
N THR A 282 -19.50 3.88 -10.44
CA THR A 282 -20.18 2.67 -9.99
C THR A 282 -20.25 2.65 -8.46
N HIS A 283 -21.20 1.90 -7.89
CA HIS A 283 -21.45 1.87 -6.44
C HIS A 283 -21.58 0.44 -5.88
N PRO A 284 -20.61 -0.47 -6.11
CA PRO A 284 -20.70 -1.85 -5.64
C PRO A 284 -20.74 -1.99 -4.11
N TYR A 285 -20.27 -0.98 -3.37
CA TYR A 285 -20.15 -0.99 -1.90
C TYR A 285 -20.84 0.20 -1.24
N GLY A 286 -21.87 0.77 -1.88
CA GLY A 286 -22.46 2.05 -1.49
C GLY A 286 -21.61 3.22 -2.01
N ILE A 287 -21.63 4.34 -1.29
CA ILE A 287 -20.79 5.49 -1.64
C ILE A 287 -19.33 5.13 -1.35
N TRP A 288 -18.42 5.43 -2.26
CA TRP A 288 -16.99 5.32 -2.03
C TRP A 288 -16.45 6.67 -1.55
N LYS A 289 -16.06 6.73 -0.27
CA LYS A 289 -15.48 7.94 0.34
C LYS A 289 -13.96 7.84 0.31
N ASP A 290 -13.34 8.71 -0.45
CA ASP A 290 -11.89 8.88 -0.48
C ASP A 290 -11.54 10.35 -0.59
N THR A 291 -10.29 10.68 -0.28
CA THR A 291 -9.80 12.06 -0.15
C THR A 291 -8.45 12.21 -0.85
N GLY A 292 -8.11 13.45 -1.18
CA GLY A 292 -6.77 13.78 -1.65
C GLY A 292 -6.46 15.25 -1.51
N ILE A 293 -5.24 15.59 -1.88
CA ILE A 293 -4.72 16.95 -1.85
C ILE A 293 -4.04 17.26 -3.18
N ARG A 294 -4.13 18.53 -3.59
CA ARG A 294 -3.32 19.13 -4.65
C ARG A 294 -2.32 20.08 -4.01
N LEU A 295 -1.06 19.97 -4.38
CA LEU A 295 0.02 20.88 -3.97
C LEU A 295 0.46 21.69 -5.18
N GLU A 296 0.77 22.97 -4.97
CA GLU A 296 1.45 23.81 -5.95
C GLU A 296 2.52 24.63 -5.23
N GLY A 297 3.78 24.48 -5.63
CA GLY A 297 4.93 25.08 -4.94
C GLY A 297 6.11 24.13 -4.75
N ASP A 298 7.09 24.58 -3.98
CA ASP A 298 8.39 23.91 -3.83
C ASP A 298 8.30 22.47 -3.29
N ALA A 299 7.29 22.14 -2.49
CA ALA A 299 7.11 20.81 -1.93
C ALA A 299 6.89 19.72 -2.99
N VAL A 300 6.49 20.09 -4.21
CA VAL A 300 6.33 19.16 -5.34
C VAL A 300 7.63 18.43 -5.68
N LYS A 301 8.80 18.99 -5.33
CA LYS A 301 10.11 18.36 -5.49
C LYS A 301 10.20 17.00 -4.80
N SER A 302 9.67 16.87 -3.57
CA SER A 302 9.66 15.61 -2.83
C SER A 302 8.87 14.51 -3.54
N PHE A 303 7.67 14.83 -4.06
CA PHE A 303 6.89 13.85 -4.85
C PHE A 303 7.53 13.56 -6.21
N THR A 304 8.21 14.53 -6.81
CA THR A 304 8.97 14.32 -8.05
C THR A 304 10.10 13.31 -7.83
N ILE A 305 10.85 13.45 -6.72
CA ILE A 305 11.90 12.50 -6.34
C ILE A 305 11.32 11.12 -6.02
N ALA A 306 10.26 11.04 -5.22
CA ALA A 306 9.61 9.77 -4.88
C ALA A 306 9.11 9.00 -6.12
N PHE A 307 8.58 9.70 -7.12
CA PHE A 307 8.21 9.08 -8.40
C PHE A 307 9.45 8.59 -9.17
N LEU A 308 10.50 9.41 -9.25
CA LEU A 308 11.72 9.06 -9.97
C LEU A 308 12.47 7.88 -9.34
N GLU A 309 12.41 7.74 -8.02
CA GLU A 309 12.90 6.56 -7.29
C GLU A 309 12.28 5.28 -7.87
N MET A 310 10.96 5.19 -7.81
CA MET A 310 10.21 4.02 -8.28
C MET A 310 10.39 3.79 -9.78
N TRP A 311 10.36 4.86 -10.57
CA TRP A 311 10.59 4.80 -12.00
C TRP A 311 11.96 4.20 -12.32
N ASN A 312 13.04 4.71 -11.73
CA ASN A 312 14.42 4.32 -12.05
C ASN A 312 14.81 2.96 -11.43
N ALA A 313 14.38 2.68 -10.20
CA ALA A 313 14.70 1.43 -9.50
C ALA A 313 13.98 0.20 -10.10
N SER A 314 12.89 0.43 -10.84
CA SER A 314 12.14 -0.62 -11.54
C SER A 314 12.86 -1.14 -12.79
N GLU A 315 13.85 -0.41 -13.32
CA GLU A 315 14.65 -0.93 -14.43
C GLU A 315 15.67 -1.97 -13.98
N ARG A 316 15.90 -2.99 -14.83
CA ARG A 316 16.89 -4.04 -14.54
C ARG A 316 18.33 -3.49 -14.47
N LYS A 317 18.58 -2.34 -15.08
CA LYS A 317 19.83 -1.58 -14.98
C LYS A 317 19.45 -0.15 -14.62
N VAL A 318 19.99 0.36 -13.52
CA VAL A 318 19.85 1.76 -13.16
C VAL A 318 20.49 2.59 -14.29
N PRO A 319 19.77 3.57 -14.87
CA PRO A 319 20.37 4.45 -15.86
C PRO A 319 21.53 5.21 -15.21
N ARG A 320 22.72 5.17 -15.84
CA ARG A 320 23.95 5.76 -15.27
C ARG A 320 23.91 7.29 -15.14
N GLU A 321 23.01 7.95 -15.86
CA GLU A 321 22.88 9.40 -15.93
C GLU A 321 21.39 9.76 -16.04
N VAL A 322 20.66 9.69 -14.93
CA VAL A 322 19.37 10.38 -14.87
C VAL A 322 19.67 11.81 -14.46
N ASP A 323 19.64 12.74 -15.42
CA ASP A 323 19.72 14.16 -15.09
C ASP A 323 18.42 14.58 -14.38
N VAL A 324 18.44 14.56 -13.05
CA VAL A 324 17.31 14.92 -12.18
C VAL A 324 16.97 16.40 -12.29
N SER A 325 17.95 17.25 -12.64
CA SER A 325 17.80 18.70 -12.66
C SER A 325 16.75 19.17 -13.67
N GLN A 326 16.50 18.39 -14.73
CA GLN A 326 15.47 18.68 -15.73
C GLN A 326 14.04 18.56 -15.17
N TYR A 327 13.85 17.83 -14.07
CA TYR A 327 12.54 17.61 -13.43
C TYR A 327 12.37 18.46 -12.15
N LEU A 328 13.46 18.86 -11.50
CA LEU A 328 13.45 19.78 -10.35
C LEU A 328 13.55 21.24 -10.79
N LEU A 329 12.58 21.66 -11.59
CA LEU A 329 12.57 23.00 -12.17
C LEU A 329 12.28 24.07 -11.12
N HIS A 330 13.06 25.14 -11.14
CA HIS A 330 12.68 26.36 -10.43
C HIS A 330 11.61 27.12 -11.22
N TYR A 331 10.63 27.63 -10.52
CA TYR A 331 9.60 28.51 -11.06
C TYR A 331 9.23 29.54 -10.01
N ASP A 332 9.00 30.78 -10.46
CA ASP A 332 8.58 31.86 -9.59
C ASP A 332 7.16 31.56 -9.09
N TYR A 333 7.07 31.16 -7.83
CA TYR A 333 5.83 30.89 -7.13
C TYR A 333 5.91 31.47 -5.74
N GLU A 334 4.83 32.11 -5.32
CA GLU A 334 4.67 32.67 -3.99
C GLU A 334 3.37 32.09 -3.42
N ALA A 335 3.51 31.19 -2.46
CA ALA A 335 2.37 30.59 -1.78
C ALA A 335 1.59 31.64 -0.98
N LYS A 336 0.27 31.46 -0.94
CA LYS A 336 -0.62 32.33 -0.15
C LYS A 336 -0.64 31.94 1.32
N GLN A 337 -0.40 30.66 1.62
CA GLN A 337 -0.30 30.17 2.98
C GLN A 337 1.13 30.30 3.54
N SER A 338 1.24 30.25 4.87
CA SER A 338 2.52 30.31 5.59
C SER A 338 2.81 29.08 6.45
N GLY A 339 2.02 28.01 6.27
CA GLY A 339 2.16 26.77 7.02
C GLY A 339 3.27 25.88 6.48
N PHE A 340 3.41 24.69 7.08
CA PHE A 340 4.48 23.75 6.81
C PHE A 340 3.95 22.53 6.09
N ILE A 341 4.49 22.25 4.90
CA ILE A 341 4.09 21.16 4.03
C ILE A 341 5.30 20.24 3.81
N GLN A 342 5.13 18.95 4.08
CA GLN A 342 6.21 17.96 4.02
C GLN A 342 5.72 16.66 3.38
N PRO A 343 5.76 16.56 2.04
CA PRO A 343 5.59 15.30 1.34
C PRO A 343 6.72 14.34 1.67
N TYR A 344 6.38 13.08 1.89
CA TYR A 344 7.32 12.02 2.21
C TYR A 344 6.88 10.69 1.58
N ALA A 345 7.80 9.75 1.53
CA ALA A 345 7.54 8.38 1.10
C ALA A 345 8.03 7.38 2.15
N ASP A 346 7.43 6.20 2.13
CA ASP A 346 7.81 5.05 2.95
C ASP A 346 8.29 3.92 2.03
N SER A 347 9.29 3.17 2.48
CA SER A 347 9.93 2.11 1.71
C SER A 347 10.10 0.85 2.58
N PRO A 348 9.54 -0.29 2.18
CA PRO A 348 9.66 -1.54 2.93
C PRO A 348 11.04 -2.21 2.73
N LEU A 349 11.97 -1.50 2.08
CA LEU A 349 13.29 -1.99 1.70
C LEU A 349 14.40 -1.46 2.58
N ASP A 350 14.16 -0.34 3.25
CA ASP A 350 15.05 0.20 4.27
C ASP A 350 14.73 -0.41 5.64
N ASN A 351 15.31 0.15 6.71
CA ASN A 351 15.12 -0.31 8.08
C ASN A 351 14.30 0.69 8.92
N GLU A 352 13.61 1.64 8.28
CA GLU A 352 12.77 2.64 8.92
C GLU A 352 11.29 2.32 8.66
N GLN A 353 10.40 2.65 9.60
CA GLN A 353 8.95 2.47 9.42
C GLN A 353 8.27 3.82 9.39
N VAL A 354 8.57 4.60 8.34
CA VAL A 354 8.28 6.04 8.29
C VAL A 354 6.80 6.33 8.52
N GLY A 355 5.92 5.57 7.87
CA GLY A 355 4.48 5.74 7.98
C GLY A 355 3.96 5.48 9.40
N GLU A 356 4.44 4.41 10.04
CA GLU A 356 4.04 4.07 11.42
C GLU A 356 4.57 5.09 12.43
N ASP A 357 5.83 5.49 12.31
CA ASP A 357 6.48 6.41 13.25
C ASP A 357 5.92 7.83 13.18
N VAL A 358 5.46 8.28 12.00
CA VAL A 358 4.68 9.52 11.87
C VAL A 358 3.38 9.41 12.66
N TYR A 359 2.61 8.34 12.49
CA TYR A 359 1.32 8.16 13.17
C TYR A 359 1.46 7.97 14.69
N ILE A 360 2.45 7.18 15.13
CA ILE A 360 2.82 7.03 16.54
C ILE A 360 3.22 8.39 17.12
N SER A 361 4.04 9.15 16.39
CA SER A 361 4.45 10.48 16.82
C SER A 361 3.29 11.43 16.96
N MET A 362 2.33 11.43 16.01
CA MET A 362 1.14 12.26 16.10
C MET A 362 0.30 11.91 17.34
N ALA A 363 0.03 10.62 17.57
CA ALA A 363 -0.71 10.16 18.74
C ALA A 363 0.02 10.50 20.06
N ASN A 364 1.34 10.39 20.09
CA ASN A 364 2.14 10.70 21.28
C ASN A 364 2.24 12.19 21.57
N LYS A 365 2.29 13.02 20.53
CA LYS A 365 2.42 14.48 20.66
C LYS A 365 1.07 15.17 20.89
N ALA A 366 -0.05 14.54 20.52
CA ALA A 366 -1.40 15.10 20.70
C ALA A 366 -1.75 15.40 22.17
N GLN A 367 -2.46 16.51 22.38
CA GLN A 367 -2.84 17.08 23.68
C GLN A 367 -4.36 17.18 23.86
N ARG A 368 -5.13 17.51 22.82
CA ARG A 368 -6.59 17.65 22.85
C ARG A 368 -7.30 16.49 22.15
N TYR A 369 -6.95 16.23 20.90
CA TYR A 369 -7.55 15.16 20.10
C TYR A 369 -6.58 14.61 19.06
N CYS A 370 -6.80 13.36 18.67
CA CYS A 370 -6.07 12.72 17.57
C CYS A 370 -7.01 11.76 16.84
N TRP A 371 -7.37 12.10 15.61
CA TRP A 371 -8.36 11.37 14.83
C TRP A 371 -7.73 10.72 13.61
N PHE A 372 -8.20 9.51 13.29
CA PHE A 372 -7.74 8.73 12.14
C PHE A 372 -8.93 8.24 11.32
N ILE A 373 -8.74 8.12 10.01
CA ILE A 373 -9.63 7.41 9.10
C ILE A 373 -8.82 6.45 8.27
N THR A 374 -9.30 5.22 8.15
CA THR A 374 -8.58 4.14 7.47
C THR A 374 -9.58 3.09 6.95
N PRO A 375 -9.38 2.50 5.76
CA PRO A 375 -10.21 1.38 5.30
C PRO A 375 -10.03 0.11 6.14
N TYR A 376 -8.82 -0.09 6.68
CA TYR A 376 -8.42 -1.29 7.41
C TYR A 376 -7.74 -0.92 8.72
N LEU A 377 -8.08 -1.62 9.81
CA LEU A 377 -7.51 -1.40 11.13
C LEU A 377 -6.94 -2.72 11.65
N ILE A 378 -5.69 -2.98 11.29
CA ILE A 378 -4.94 -4.21 11.58
C ILE A 378 -3.53 -3.80 12.00
N ILE A 379 -3.45 -3.07 13.11
CA ILE A 379 -2.24 -2.36 13.56
C ILE A 379 -1.34 -3.22 14.45
N THR A 380 -0.11 -2.75 14.63
CA THR A 380 0.89 -3.29 15.53
C THR A 380 0.55 -3.08 17.01
N ASP A 381 1.33 -3.70 17.88
CA ASP A 381 1.25 -3.47 19.32
C ASP A 381 1.77 -2.08 19.69
N GLU A 382 2.78 -1.59 18.98
CA GLU A 382 3.39 -0.26 19.10
C GLU A 382 2.36 0.84 18.80
N MET A 383 1.68 0.75 17.66
CA MET A 383 0.63 1.70 17.29
C MET A 383 -0.59 1.58 18.19
N SER A 384 -0.98 0.35 18.59
CA SER A 384 -2.04 0.15 19.58
C SER A 384 -1.68 0.79 20.92
N HIS A 385 -0.43 0.68 21.35
CA HIS A 385 0.07 1.28 22.57
C HIS A 385 0.01 2.80 22.49
N ALA A 386 0.52 3.41 21.41
CA ALA A 386 0.52 4.86 21.22
C ALA A 386 -0.90 5.45 21.28
N LEU A 387 -1.85 4.87 20.55
CA LEU A 387 -3.26 5.30 20.53
C LEU A 387 -3.93 5.16 21.90
N THR A 388 -3.73 4.02 22.57
CA THR A 388 -4.35 3.77 23.87
C THR A 388 -3.71 4.55 25.00
N LEU A 389 -2.41 4.83 24.92
CA LEU A 389 -1.71 5.73 25.84
C LEU A 389 -2.22 7.15 25.68
N ALA A 390 -2.37 7.65 24.45
CA ALA A 390 -2.97 8.96 24.19
C ALA A 390 -4.37 9.09 24.80
N ALA A 391 -5.24 8.11 24.56
CA ALA A 391 -6.57 8.08 25.17
C ALA A 391 -6.53 8.08 26.70
N LYS A 392 -5.62 7.31 27.32
CA LYS A 392 -5.42 7.29 28.78
C LYS A 392 -4.86 8.60 29.34
N ARG A 393 -4.11 9.37 28.55
CA ARG A 393 -3.65 10.74 28.92
C ARG A 393 -4.79 11.77 28.87
N GLY A 394 -5.97 11.40 28.35
CA GLY A 394 -7.13 12.29 28.23
C GLY A 394 -7.32 12.89 26.83
N VAL A 395 -6.51 12.51 25.85
CA VAL A 395 -6.68 12.92 24.44
C VAL A 395 -7.93 12.24 23.86
N ASP A 396 -8.76 12.99 23.13
CA ASP A 396 -9.91 12.42 22.41
C ASP A 396 -9.45 11.69 21.15
N VAL A 397 -9.25 10.38 21.27
CA VAL A 397 -8.80 9.51 20.17
C VAL A 397 -10.00 8.85 19.49
N ARG A 398 -10.17 9.12 18.19
CA ARG A 398 -11.28 8.59 17.39
C ARG A 398 -10.79 7.98 16.09
N ILE A 399 -11.36 6.85 15.69
CA ILE A 399 -11.02 6.18 14.43
C ILE A 399 -12.27 5.90 13.63
N ILE A 400 -12.30 6.34 12.37
CA ILE A 400 -13.33 5.99 11.39
C ILE A 400 -12.85 4.81 10.54
N THR A 401 -13.72 3.83 10.36
CA THR A 401 -13.54 2.65 9.48
C THR A 401 -14.78 2.45 8.60
N PRO A 402 -14.72 1.65 7.52
CA PRO A 402 -15.89 1.41 6.66
C PRO A 402 -17.08 0.79 7.38
N GLY A 403 -18.31 1.20 7.03
CA GLY A 403 -19.55 0.53 7.45
C GLY A 403 -19.95 -0.62 6.52
N ILE A 404 -19.64 -0.51 5.22
CA ILE A 404 -19.86 -1.57 4.23
C ILE A 404 -18.50 -2.12 3.80
N PRO A 405 -18.28 -3.45 3.78
CA PRO A 405 -17.00 -4.03 3.41
C PRO A 405 -16.84 -4.23 1.89
N ASP A 406 -15.66 -3.89 1.37
CA ASP A 406 -15.20 -4.35 0.05
C ASP A 406 -14.82 -5.85 0.10
N LYS A 407 -14.18 -6.28 1.20
CA LYS A 407 -13.74 -7.65 1.45
C LYS A 407 -14.21 -8.13 2.83
N LYS A 408 -15.21 -9.02 2.85
CA LYS A 408 -15.80 -9.55 4.10
C LYS A 408 -14.78 -10.16 5.09
N PRO A 409 -13.76 -10.94 4.66
CA PRO A 409 -12.76 -11.47 5.59
C PRO A 409 -11.95 -10.36 6.26
N ILE A 410 -11.42 -9.40 5.48
CA ILE A 410 -10.60 -8.29 5.97
C ILE A 410 -11.41 -7.40 6.91
N TYR A 411 -12.68 -7.18 6.62
CA TYR A 411 -13.60 -6.47 7.50
C TYR A 411 -13.80 -7.15 8.87
N SER A 412 -13.87 -8.49 8.87
CA SER A 412 -13.94 -9.27 10.11
C SER A 412 -12.64 -9.18 10.92
N VAL A 413 -11.48 -9.17 10.24
CA VAL A 413 -10.17 -8.96 10.87
C VAL A 413 -10.09 -7.55 11.46
N THR A 414 -10.45 -6.51 10.71
CA THR A 414 -10.49 -5.11 11.17
C THR A 414 -11.31 -4.95 12.46
N ARG A 415 -12.56 -5.46 12.47
CA ARG A 415 -13.43 -5.46 13.66
C ARG A 415 -12.91 -6.31 14.82
N SER A 416 -11.96 -7.20 14.57
CA SER A 416 -11.30 -7.93 15.63
C SER A 416 -10.40 -7.03 16.47
N PHE A 417 -9.80 -5.97 15.91
CA PHE A 417 -8.89 -5.06 16.62
C PHE A 417 -9.62 -4.06 17.53
N TYR A 418 -10.90 -3.75 17.28
CA TYR A 418 -11.62 -2.68 18.01
C TYR A 418 -11.59 -2.82 19.53
N ASN A 419 -11.83 -4.02 20.07
CA ASN A 419 -11.93 -4.21 21.52
C ASN A 419 -10.66 -3.79 22.27
N GLN A 420 -9.48 -4.00 21.68
CA GLN A 420 -8.21 -3.68 22.37
C GLN A 420 -7.98 -2.18 22.51
N LEU A 421 -8.55 -1.40 21.60
CA LEU A 421 -8.49 0.06 21.59
C LEU A 421 -9.60 0.66 22.46
N VAL A 422 -10.84 0.20 22.25
CA VAL A 422 -12.04 0.70 22.93
C VAL A 422 -11.96 0.54 24.44
N LYS A 423 -11.47 -0.60 24.93
CA LYS A 423 -11.33 -0.84 26.38
C LYS A 423 -10.38 0.15 27.08
N HIS A 424 -9.61 0.92 26.29
CA HIS A 424 -8.66 1.91 26.76
C HIS A 424 -9.00 3.35 26.33
N GLY A 425 -10.27 3.61 25.93
CA GLY A 425 -10.78 4.96 25.72
C GLY A 425 -10.79 5.44 24.28
N VAL A 426 -10.26 4.67 23.33
CA VAL A 426 -10.35 5.00 21.89
C VAL A 426 -11.78 4.80 21.41
N ARG A 427 -12.34 5.77 20.69
CA ARG A 427 -13.69 5.71 20.12
C ARG A 427 -13.65 5.24 18.67
N ILE A 428 -14.58 4.36 18.29
CA ILE A 428 -14.60 3.76 16.95
C ILE A 428 -15.92 4.10 16.26
N PHE A 429 -15.81 4.58 15.03
CA PHE A 429 -16.90 4.97 14.16
C PHE A 429 -16.87 4.10 12.89
N GLU A 430 -18.02 3.57 12.50
CA GLU A 430 -18.21 2.88 11.21
C GLU A 430 -19.00 3.81 10.28
N TRP A 431 -18.38 4.28 9.19
CA TRP A 431 -19.02 5.20 8.25
C TRP A 431 -20.08 4.47 7.42
N THR A 432 -21.35 4.81 7.65
CA THR A 432 -22.51 4.00 7.22
C THR A 432 -22.94 4.13 5.76
N PRO A 433 -22.70 5.25 5.04
CA PRO A 433 -23.14 5.39 3.66
C PRO A 433 -22.47 4.43 2.66
N GLY A 434 -21.31 3.84 2.99
CA GLY A 434 -20.63 2.92 2.10
C GLY A 434 -19.25 2.47 2.57
N PHE A 435 -18.31 2.41 1.63
CA PHE A 435 -16.91 2.06 1.89
C PHE A 435 -16.07 3.32 1.99
N CYS A 436 -15.43 3.52 3.14
CA CYS A 436 -14.53 4.64 3.37
C CYS A 436 -13.07 4.22 3.17
N HIS A 437 -12.47 4.67 2.08
CA HIS A 437 -11.10 4.36 1.70
C HIS A 437 -10.10 5.50 1.98
N ALA A 438 -10.55 6.64 2.48
CA ALA A 438 -9.66 7.73 2.90
C ALA A 438 -8.60 7.25 3.92
N LYS A 439 -7.38 7.80 3.79
CA LYS A 439 -6.29 7.64 4.77
C LYS A 439 -5.84 9.02 5.23
N MET A 440 -6.40 9.46 6.35
CA MET A 440 -6.13 10.77 6.91
C MET A 440 -5.94 10.67 8.41
N SER A 441 -5.16 11.59 8.94
CA SER A 441 -5.13 11.83 10.38
C SER A 441 -5.06 13.32 10.68
N VAL A 442 -5.57 13.74 11.84
CA VAL A 442 -5.56 15.13 12.29
C VAL A 442 -5.47 15.21 13.80
N ALA A 443 -4.68 16.15 14.32
CA ALA A 443 -4.50 16.37 15.73
C ALA A 443 -4.44 17.85 16.10
N ASP A 444 -5.14 18.20 17.17
CA ASP A 444 -5.08 19.49 17.89
C ASP A 444 -5.21 20.77 17.06
N ASP A 445 -5.88 20.71 15.91
CA ASP A 445 -5.97 21.82 14.94
C ASP A 445 -4.59 22.27 14.42
N ILE A 446 -3.54 21.47 14.64
CA ILE A 446 -2.14 21.86 14.43
C ILE A 446 -1.50 21.05 13.32
N MET A 447 -1.76 19.74 13.26
CA MET A 447 -1.10 18.85 12.31
C MET A 447 -2.05 17.82 11.70
N ALA A 448 -1.80 17.46 10.45
CA ALA A 448 -2.57 16.47 9.72
C ALA A 448 -1.69 15.66 8.75
N THR A 449 -2.18 14.49 8.35
CA THR A 449 -1.62 13.73 7.23
C THR A 449 -2.69 13.41 6.20
N CYS A 450 -2.28 13.40 4.93
CA CYS A 450 -3.05 12.88 3.80
C CYS A 450 -2.14 12.02 2.93
N GLY A 451 -2.59 10.84 2.51
CA GLY A 451 -1.76 9.99 1.65
C GLY A 451 -2.37 8.62 1.38
N THR A 452 -1.48 7.64 1.23
CA THR A 452 -1.82 6.27 0.84
C THR A 452 -1.79 5.27 2.01
N ILE A 453 -1.14 5.65 3.11
CA ILE A 453 -0.79 4.79 4.25
C ILE A 453 -2.01 4.42 5.09
N ASN A 454 -2.43 3.16 5.04
CA ASN A 454 -3.46 2.58 5.89
C ASN A 454 -2.91 2.24 7.29
N LEU A 455 -3.82 2.02 8.25
CA LEU A 455 -3.49 1.45 9.55
C LEU A 455 -3.54 -0.10 9.52
N ASP A 456 -2.70 -0.72 8.68
CA ASP A 456 -2.56 -2.17 8.59
C ASP A 456 -1.10 -2.61 8.34
N TYR A 457 -0.73 -3.84 8.77
CA TYR A 457 0.63 -4.37 8.63
C TYR A 457 1.20 -4.28 7.20
N ARG A 458 0.38 -4.42 6.15
CA ARG A 458 0.92 -4.41 4.79
C ARG A 458 1.37 -3.01 4.42
N SER A 459 0.53 -2.03 4.71
CA SER A 459 0.83 -0.61 4.46
C SER A 459 1.99 -0.12 5.32
N LEU A 460 2.05 -0.56 6.58
CA LEU A 460 3.06 -0.09 7.54
C LEU A 460 4.43 -0.78 7.43
N TYR A 461 4.56 -1.95 6.78
CA TYR A 461 5.82 -2.73 6.74
C TYR A 461 6.19 -3.34 5.40
N HIS A 462 5.24 -3.44 4.46
CA HIS A 462 5.43 -4.22 3.24
C HIS A 462 5.28 -3.41 1.97
N HIS A 463 4.53 -2.32 1.98
CA HIS A 463 4.25 -1.55 0.77
C HIS A 463 5.11 -0.31 0.70
N PHE A 464 5.44 0.08 -0.53
CA PHE A 464 5.86 1.44 -0.77
C PHE A 464 4.63 2.32 -0.62
N GLU A 465 4.73 3.34 0.21
CA GLU A 465 3.63 4.26 0.49
C GLU A 465 4.13 5.70 0.37
N ASN A 466 3.21 6.65 0.34
CA ASN A 466 3.54 8.06 0.41
C ASN A 466 2.49 8.84 1.21
N GLY A 467 2.91 9.98 1.71
CA GLY A 467 2.04 10.89 2.45
C GLY A 467 2.51 12.32 2.37
N CYS A 468 1.68 13.21 2.91
CA CYS A 468 2.04 14.59 3.15
C CYS A 468 1.71 14.91 4.59
N PHE A 469 2.74 15.21 5.37
CA PHE A 469 2.61 15.77 6.71
C PHE A 469 2.44 17.29 6.56
N MET A 470 1.42 17.83 7.20
CA MET A 470 1.04 19.24 7.12
C MET A 470 0.88 19.79 8.53
N ALA A 471 1.38 21.00 8.77
CA ALA A 471 1.24 21.66 10.05
C ALA A 471 0.99 23.16 9.90
N ASP A 472 0.16 23.72 10.79
CA ASP A 472 -0.13 25.15 10.87
C ASP A 472 -0.59 25.76 9.53
N CYS A 473 -1.46 25.04 8.82
CA CYS A 473 -2.07 25.49 7.58
C CYS A 473 -3.59 25.25 7.55
N GLU A 474 -4.30 26.02 6.73
CA GLU A 474 -5.77 25.97 6.63
C GLU A 474 -6.30 24.57 6.31
N VAL A 475 -5.57 23.79 5.52
CA VAL A 475 -5.93 22.42 5.16
C VAL A 475 -6.07 21.51 6.39
N VAL A 476 -5.34 21.77 7.49
CA VAL A 476 -5.52 21.03 8.75
C VAL A 476 -6.94 21.22 9.30
N HIS A 477 -7.47 22.45 9.21
CA HIS A 477 -8.84 22.76 9.62
C HIS A 477 -9.87 22.18 8.66
N GLU A 478 -9.63 22.23 7.35
CA GLU A 478 -10.51 21.61 6.35
C GLU A 478 -10.65 20.09 6.57
N ILE A 479 -9.54 19.41 6.88
CA ILE A 479 -9.51 17.98 7.21
C ILE A 479 -10.30 17.71 8.51
N ARG A 480 -10.05 18.50 9.57
CA ARG A 480 -10.82 18.39 10.82
C ARG A 480 -12.32 18.54 10.59
N ASP A 481 -12.72 19.52 9.79
CA ASP A 481 -14.13 19.79 9.51
C ASP A 481 -14.77 18.65 8.71
N ASP A 482 -14.01 18.00 7.82
CA ASP A 482 -14.45 16.77 7.17
C ASP A 482 -14.64 15.62 8.17
N PHE A 483 -13.71 15.42 9.11
CA PHE A 483 -13.89 14.46 10.21
C PHE A 483 -15.16 14.74 11.02
N ILE A 484 -15.42 15.99 11.38
CA ILE A 484 -16.63 16.40 12.12
C ILE A 484 -17.88 15.98 11.36
N ARG A 485 -17.96 16.26 10.05
CA ARG A 485 -19.07 15.81 9.20
C ARG A 485 -19.16 14.28 9.17
N LEU A 486 -18.06 13.59 8.93
CA LEU A 486 -18.03 12.14 8.83
C LEU A 486 -18.46 11.44 10.13
N PHE A 487 -18.16 12.01 11.31
CA PHE A 487 -18.67 11.48 12.58
C PHE A 487 -20.20 11.54 12.65
N THR A 488 -20.85 12.55 12.08
CA THR A 488 -22.32 12.65 12.04
C THR A 488 -22.98 11.65 11.10
N GLU A 489 -22.25 11.20 10.07
CA GLU A 489 -22.69 10.18 9.10
C GLU A 489 -22.33 8.75 9.52
N SER A 490 -21.56 8.61 10.60
CA SER A 490 -21.05 7.35 11.10
C SER A 490 -21.87 6.81 12.26
N ALA A 491 -21.93 5.49 12.37
CA ALA A 491 -22.40 4.83 13.57
C ALA A 491 -21.24 4.73 14.57
N GLU A 492 -21.37 5.35 15.74
CA GLU A 492 -20.44 5.09 16.83
C GLU A 492 -20.66 3.68 17.38
N VAL A 493 -19.67 2.80 17.23
CA VAL A 493 -19.75 1.41 17.67
C VAL A 493 -18.95 1.16 18.94
N THR A 494 -18.36 2.18 19.55
CA THR A 494 -17.52 2.11 20.76
C THR A 494 -18.11 1.17 21.83
N GLU A 495 -19.32 1.45 22.33
CA GLU A 495 -19.92 0.66 23.42
C GLU A 495 -20.18 -0.81 23.04
N LYS A 496 -20.49 -1.10 21.77
CA LYS A 496 -20.71 -2.46 21.26
C LYS A 496 -19.46 -3.34 21.36
N TYR A 497 -18.27 -2.73 21.37
CA TYR A 497 -16.99 -3.44 21.43
C TYR A 497 -16.24 -3.23 22.76
N ARG A 498 -16.85 -2.55 23.74
CA ARG A 498 -16.23 -2.30 25.06
C ARG A 498 -16.04 -3.57 25.87
N THR A 499 -17.07 -4.43 25.91
CA THR A 499 -16.98 -5.76 26.49
C THR A 499 -16.59 -6.78 25.42
N GLY A 500 -15.68 -7.70 25.75
CA GLY A 500 -15.29 -8.77 24.82
C GLY A 500 -16.49 -9.58 24.33
N ARG A 501 -16.49 -10.00 23.06
CA ARG A 501 -17.58 -10.81 22.47
C ARG A 501 -17.65 -12.21 23.12
N SER A 502 -18.69 -12.98 22.80
CA SER A 502 -18.83 -14.38 23.28
C SER A 502 -17.58 -15.22 23.02
N ALA A 503 -17.32 -16.22 23.87
CA ALA A 503 -16.07 -17.02 23.82
C ALA A 503 -15.77 -17.62 22.43
N ARG A 504 -16.80 -18.07 21.70
CA ARG A 504 -16.66 -18.57 20.32
C ARG A 504 -16.19 -17.49 19.34
N ARG A 505 -16.71 -16.27 19.44
CA ARG A 505 -16.28 -15.13 18.62
C ARG A 505 -14.87 -14.68 18.99
N ARG A 506 -14.51 -14.73 20.28
CA ARG A 506 -13.14 -14.48 20.74
C ARG A 506 -12.14 -15.46 20.14
N LEU A 507 -12.43 -16.76 20.17
CA LEU A 507 -11.55 -17.78 19.56
C LEU A 507 -11.36 -17.53 18.05
N GLY A 508 -12.45 -17.27 17.32
CA GLY A 508 -12.36 -16.92 15.90
C GLY A 508 -11.54 -15.65 15.64
N GLN A 509 -11.69 -14.62 16.47
CA GLN A 509 -10.90 -13.39 16.41
C GLN A 509 -9.43 -13.62 16.74
N SER A 510 -9.10 -14.46 17.71
CA SER A 510 -7.71 -14.83 18.03
C SER A 510 -7.04 -15.54 16.88
N ILE A 511 -7.73 -16.48 16.21
CA ILE A 511 -7.22 -17.14 15.01
C ILE A 511 -7.02 -16.11 13.90
N MET A 512 -8.02 -15.26 13.63
CA MET A 512 -7.90 -14.21 12.60
C MET A 512 -6.73 -13.25 12.85
N ARG A 513 -6.52 -12.81 14.10
CA ARG A 513 -5.40 -11.94 14.48
C ARG A 513 -4.06 -12.63 14.34
N LEU A 514 -3.97 -13.91 14.69
CA LEU A 514 -2.75 -14.70 14.52
C LEU A 514 -2.33 -14.74 13.06
N PHE A 515 -3.27 -14.89 12.13
CA PHE A 515 -2.96 -14.90 10.69
C PHE A 515 -2.96 -13.50 10.07
N ALA A 516 -3.29 -12.43 10.81
CA ALA A 516 -3.46 -11.11 10.24
C ALA A 516 -2.16 -10.49 9.71
N GLY A 517 -1.04 -10.70 10.42
CA GLY A 517 0.29 -10.29 9.95
C GLY A 517 0.82 -11.12 8.78
N LEU A 518 0.11 -12.19 8.39
CA LEU A 518 0.43 -13.01 7.22
C LEU A 518 -0.40 -12.66 5.98
N LEU A 519 -1.40 -11.78 6.13
CA LEU A 519 -2.36 -11.42 5.07
C LEU A 519 -1.85 -10.34 4.12
#